data_AF-A0A961Q2S3-F1
#
_entry.id   AF-A0A961Q2S3-F1
#
_cell.length_a   1.000
_cell.length_b   1.000
_cell.length_c   1.000
_cell.angle_alpha   90.00
_cell.angle_beta   90.00
_cell.angle_gamma   90.00
#
_symmetry.space_group_name_H-M   'P 1'
#
loop_
_entity.id
_entity.type
_entity.pdbx_description
1 polymer ?
#
loop_
_entity_poly.entity_id
_entity_poly.type
_entity_poly.pdbx_seq_one_letter_code
_entity_poly.pdbx_strand_id
1 'polypeptide(L)' 'EMVAVANTRGGIGKADMVLNDATPEIDVHPETYEVRANGELITCEPATVLPMAQRYFLF' A
#
# COMPACT_ATOMS: atom_id res chain seq x y z
N GLU A 1 18.95 11.80 25.51
CA GLU A 1 17.77 12.63 25.80
C GLU A 1 16.54 11.87 25.33
N MET A 2 15.48 11.79 26.14
CA MET A 2 14.24 11.11 25.74
C MET A 2 13.31 12.14 25.12
N VAL A 3 12.75 11.83 23.95
CA VAL A 3 11.83 12.72 23.22
C VAL A 3 10.46 12.04 23.11
N ALA A 4 9.40 12.79 23.41
CA ALA A 4 8.03 12.30 23.29
C ALA A 4 7.56 12.32 21.83
N VAL A 5 6.80 11.30 21.43
CA VAL A 5 6.07 11.32 20.15
C VAL A 5 4.94 12.36 20.24
N ALA A 6 4.74 13.12 19.16
CA ALA A 6 3.73 14.15 19.07
C ALA A 6 2.96 14.07 17.73
N ASN A 7 1.83 14.79 17.65
CA ASN A 7 1.04 14.98 16.43
C ASN A 7 0.56 13.68 15.74
N THR A 8 0.13 12.68 16.51
CA THR A 8 -0.42 11.42 15.96
C THR A 8 -1.92 11.51 15.62
N ARG A 9 -2.59 12.58 16.08
CA ARG A 9 -4.03 12.86 15.88
C ARG A 9 -4.31 14.33 15.54
N GLY A 10 -3.27 15.18 15.49
CA GLY A 10 -3.39 16.64 15.44
C GLY A 10 -3.64 17.20 14.04
N GLY A 11 -4.30 16.43 13.18
CA GLY A 11 -4.67 16.85 11.83
C GLY A 11 -3.94 16.14 10.70
N ILE A 12 -3.00 15.24 11.00
CA ILE A 12 -2.39 14.39 9.97
C ILE A 12 -3.38 13.33 9.45
N GLY A 13 -3.38 13.11 8.15
CA GLY A 13 -4.21 12.15 7.44
C GLY A 13 -3.55 11.64 6.16
N LYS A 14 -4.35 11.08 5.25
CA LYS A 14 -3.85 10.49 3.99
C LYS A 14 -3.13 11.52 3.11
N ALA A 15 -3.60 12.77 3.10
CA ALA A 15 -3.03 13.87 2.34
C ALA A 15 -1.58 14.23 2.76
N ASP A 16 -1.19 13.95 4.00
CA ASP A 16 0.15 14.26 4.51
C ASP A 16 1.20 13.19 4.16
N MET A 17 0.78 12.10 3.50
CA MET A 17 1.67 11.02 3.07
C MET A 17 2.48 11.46 1.85
N VAL A 18 3.76 11.77 2.06
CA VAL A 18 4.69 12.18 0.99
C VAL A 18 4.74 11.12 -0.12
N LEU A 19 4.45 11.54 -1.35
CA LEU A 19 4.41 10.72 -2.57
C LEU A 19 3.32 9.63 -2.60
N ASN A 20 2.44 9.54 -1.59
CA ASN A 20 1.51 8.41 -1.41
C ASN A 20 0.14 8.84 -0.83
N ASP A 21 -0.42 9.94 -1.31
CA ASP A 21 -1.64 10.57 -0.79
C ASP A 21 -2.94 10.19 -1.53
N ALA A 22 -2.87 9.34 -2.56
CA ALA A 22 -4.05 8.97 -3.37
C ALA A 22 -5.21 8.37 -2.54
N THR A 23 -6.43 8.85 -2.80
CA THR A 23 -7.70 8.38 -2.21
C THR A 23 -8.71 7.99 -3.30
N PRO A 24 -8.48 6.88 -4.02
CA PRO A 24 -9.44 6.40 -5.03
C PRO A 24 -10.73 5.86 -4.40
N GLU A 25 -11.81 5.80 -5.17
CA GLU A 25 -12.97 4.96 -4.85
C GLU A 25 -12.58 3.50 -5.08
N ILE A 26 -12.70 2.68 -4.03
CA ILE A 26 -12.32 1.26 -4.06
C ILE A 26 -13.56 0.41 -3.90
N ASP A 27 -13.82 -0.42 -4.89
CA ASP A 27 -14.91 -1.39 -4.91
C ASP A 27 -14.37 -2.82 -4.88
N VAL A 28 -15.02 -3.69 -4.10
CA VAL A 28 -14.70 -5.12 -4.03
C VAL A 28 -15.94 -5.92 -4.35
N HIS A 29 -15.88 -6.76 -5.38
CA HIS A 29 -16.99 -7.63 -5.71
C HIS A 29 -17.15 -8.72 -4.62
N PRO A 30 -18.33 -8.90 -4.01
CA PRO A 30 -18.50 -9.74 -2.82
C PRO A 30 -18.28 -11.24 -3.06
N GLU A 31 -18.46 -11.71 -4.29
CA GLU A 31 -18.34 -13.13 -4.65
C GLU A 31 -17.01 -13.48 -5.33
N THR A 32 -16.58 -12.71 -6.33
CA THR A 32 -15.36 -12.96 -7.11
C THR A 32 -14.11 -12.32 -6.50
N TYR A 33 -14.28 -11.39 -5.56
CA TYR A 33 -13.21 -10.61 -4.95
C TYR A 33 -12.39 -9.75 -5.92
N GLU A 34 -12.93 -9.46 -7.11
CA GLU A 34 -12.36 -8.46 -8.00
C GLU A 34 -12.29 -7.11 -7.30
N VAL A 35 -11.13 -6.46 -7.37
CA VAL A 35 -10.89 -5.13 -6.81
C VAL A 35 -10.86 -4.12 -7.95
N ARG A 36 -11.64 -3.04 -7.81
CA ARG A 36 -11.65 -1.93 -8.76
C ARG A 36 -11.25 -0.64 -8.07
N ALA A 37 -10.46 0.18 -8.76
CA ALA A 37 -10.13 1.54 -8.34
C ALA A 37 -10.67 2.52 -9.40
N ASN A 38 -11.59 3.40 -9.01
CA ASN A 38 -12.29 4.30 -9.94
C ASN A 38 -12.92 3.55 -11.14
N GLY A 39 -13.49 2.37 -10.87
CA GLY A 39 -14.10 1.48 -11.88
C GLY A 39 -13.13 0.59 -12.68
N GLU A 40 -11.82 0.87 -12.64
CA GLU A 40 -10.80 0.07 -13.34
C GLU A 40 -10.41 -1.17 -12.53
N LEU A 41 -10.40 -2.35 -13.17
CA LEU A 41 -9.96 -3.60 -12.52
C LEU A 41 -8.46 -3.55 -12.24
N ILE A 42 -8.09 -3.69 -10.96
CA ILE A 42 -6.69 -3.72 -10.54
C ILE A 42 -6.27 -5.17 -10.28
N THR A 43 -5.33 -5.67 -11.08
CA THR A 43 -4.76 -7.02 -10.93
C THR A 43 -3.31 -7.04 -11.42
N CYS A 44 -2.56 -8.07 -11.06
CA CYS A 44 -1.20 -8.28 -11.54
C CYS A 44 -0.84 -9.77 -11.59
N GLU A 45 0.06 -10.13 -12.50
CA GLU A 45 0.58 -11.48 -12.59
C GLU A 45 1.57 -11.77 -11.45
N PRO A 46 1.58 -13.00 -10.90
CA PRO A 46 2.52 -13.37 -9.86
C PRO A 46 3.96 -13.39 -10.40
N ALA A 47 4.90 -12.80 -9.65
CA ALA A 47 6.32 -12.86 -9.99
C ALA A 47 6.91 -14.25 -9.66
N THR A 48 7.64 -14.84 -10.61
CA THR A 48 8.29 -16.15 -10.43
C THR A 48 9.68 -16.05 -9.78
N VAL A 49 10.34 -14.89 -9.91
CA VAL A 49 11.64 -14.58 -9.33
C VAL A 49 11.64 -13.13 -8.87
N LEU A 50 12.26 -12.83 -7.72
CA LEU A 50 12.38 -11.48 -7.19
C LEU A 50 13.84 -11.03 -7.09
N PRO A 51 14.13 -9.73 -7.34
CA PRO A 51 15.40 -9.14 -6.95
C PRO A 51 15.53 -9.13 -5.43
N MET A 52 16.76 -8.93 -4.93
CA MET A 52 17.06 -8.87 -3.49
C MET A 52 16.68 -10.14 -2.69
N ALA A 53 16.53 -11.29 -3.37
CA ALA A 53 16.26 -12.59 -2.74
C ALA A 53 17.52 -13.48 -2.72
N GLN A 54 17.48 -14.66 -3.35
CA GLN A 54 18.51 -15.72 -3.30
C GLN A 54 19.96 -15.25 -3.53
N ARG A 55 20.18 -14.14 -4.25
CA ARG A 55 21.52 -13.60 -4.48
C ARG A 55 22.22 -13.10 -3.21
N TYR A 56 21.48 -12.68 -2.20
CA TYR A 56 22.03 -11.97 -1.04
C TYR A 56 21.90 -12.72 0.29
N PHE A 57 21.12 -13.80 0.32
CA PHE A 57 20.89 -14.60 1.53
C PHE A 57 21.51 -15.99 1.39
N LEU A 58 22.20 -16.45 2.44
CA LEU A 58 22.85 -17.75 2.46
C LEU A 58 21.83 -18.91 2.56
N PHE A 59 20.70 -18.66 3.21
CA PHE A 59 19.56 -19.57 3.34
C PHE A 59 18.25 -18.79 3.18
#